data_AF-A0A698FV26-F1
#
_entry.id   AF-A0A698FV26-F1
#
_cell.length_a   1.000
_cell.length_b   1.000
_cell.length_c   1.000
_cell.angle_alpha   90.00
_cell.angle_beta   90.00
_cell.angle_gamma   90.00
#
_symmetry.space_group_name_H-M   'P 1'
#
loop_
_entity.id
_entity.type
_entity.pdbx_description
1 polymer ?
#
loop_
_entity_poly.entity_id
_entity_poly.type
_entity_poly.pdbx_seq_one_letter_code
_entity_poly.pdbx_strand_id
1 'polypeptide(L)'
;MLEDKYDWKISNPDKNGNVYYHFPKDEDEFKEAVVKNGGMSVYVYQEGGLIDEFHTKSQGYRWKTPIFTYIKNMNKDREKFRRYYKNCKFFTIVD
;
A
#
# COMPACT_ATOMS: atom_id res chain seq x y z
N MET A 1 -15.53 -5.01 3.69
CA MET A 1 -14.51 -4.01 3.30
C MET A 1 -13.50 -4.69 2.37
N LEU A 2 -12.49 -4.03 1.77
CA LEU A 2 -11.45 -4.77 1.02
C LEU A 2 -10.72 -5.81 1.91
N GLU A 3 -10.68 -5.54 3.21
CA GLU A 3 -10.11 -6.39 4.25
C GLU A 3 -10.60 -7.85 4.21
N ASP A 4 -11.86 -8.10 3.84
CA ASP A 4 -12.45 -9.44 3.84
C ASP A 4 -12.27 -10.19 2.50
N LYS A 5 -11.67 -9.55 1.49
CA LYS A 5 -11.62 -10.09 0.12
C LYS A 5 -10.41 -10.98 -0.17
N TYR A 6 -9.30 -10.78 0.55
CA TYR A 6 -8.02 -11.43 0.27
C TYR A 6 -7.34 -11.87 1.57
N ASP A 7 -6.43 -12.86 1.49
CA ASP A 7 -5.53 -13.16 2.60
C ASP A 7 -4.38 -12.14 2.59
N TRP A 8 -4.51 -11.10 3.41
CA TRP A 8 -3.59 -9.97 3.43
C TRP A 8 -2.32 -10.26 4.24
N LYS A 9 -1.20 -9.67 3.82
CA LYS A 9 -0.14 -9.33 4.77
C LYS A 9 -0.50 -8.01 5.42
N ILE A 10 -0.45 -7.95 6.75
CA ILE A 10 -0.84 -6.78 7.53
C ILE A 10 0.37 -6.26 8.32
N SER A 11 0.57 -4.95 8.34
CA SER A 11 1.59 -4.30 9.16
C SER A 11 1.07 -4.01 10.57
N ASN A 12 1.98 -3.80 11.52
CA ASN A 12 1.63 -3.10 12.76
C ASN A 12 1.21 -1.65 12.44
N PRO A 13 0.29 -1.06 13.23
CA PRO A 13 -0.05 0.35 13.11
C PRO A 13 1.17 1.26 13.23
N ASP A 14 1.21 2.34 12.46
CA ASP A 14 2.25 3.37 12.62
C ASP A 14 1.89 4.41 13.69
N LYS A 15 2.73 5.43 13.85
CA LYS A 15 2.56 6.50 14.85
C LYS A 15 1.27 7.33 14.66
N ASN A 16 0.65 7.29 13.48
CA ASN A 16 -0.60 7.97 13.17
C ASN A 16 -1.81 7.02 13.23
N GLY A 17 -1.61 5.78 13.70
CA GLY A 17 -2.65 4.74 13.73
C GLY A 17 -2.94 4.13 12.36
N ASN A 18 -2.13 4.39 11.33
CA ASN A 18 -2.38 3.84 10.00
C ASN A 18 -1.91 2.39 9.90
N VAL A 19 -2.70 1.56 9.24
CA VAL A 19 -2.42 0.13 9.02
C VAL A 19 -2.30 -0.14 7.51
N TYR A 20 -1.31 -0.93 7.13
CA TYR A 20 -0.97 -1.18 5.74
C TYR A 20 -1.17 -2.66 5.42
N TYR A 21 -1.78 -2.92 4.27
CA TYR A 21 -2.15 -4.23 3.77
C TYR A 21 -1.56 -4.40 2.37
N HIS A 22 -1.04 -5.58 2.06
CA HIS A 22 -0.70 -5.93 0.68
C HIS A 22 -1.16 -7.33 0.29
N PHE A 23 -1.54 -7.47 -0.98
CA PHE A 23 -1.90 -8.71 -1.63
C PHE A 23 -1.23 -8.80 -3.02
N PRO A 24 -0.54 -9.90 -3.37
CA PRO A 24 -0.34 -11.15 -2.62
C PRO A 24 0.35 -10.99 -1.26
N LYS A 25 0.14 -11.95 -0.35
CA LYS A 25 0.67 -11.94 1.03
C LYS A 25 2.17 -12.22 1.09
N ASP A 26 2.66 -13.02 0.15
CA ASP A 26 4.09 -13.24 -0.02
C ASP A 26 4.74 -11.99 -0.60
N GLU A 27 5.82 -11.54 0.02
CA GLU A 27 6.45 -10.28 -0.32
C GLU A 27 7.25 -10.36 -1.63
N ASP A 28 7.87 -11.51 -1.92
CA ASP A 28 8.63 -11.70 -3.15
C ASP A 28 7.67 -11.86 -4.35
N GLU A 29 6.60 -12.64 -4.19
CA GLU A 29 5.53 -12.76 -5.18
C GLU A 29 4.91 -11.39 -5.51
N PHE A 30 4.58 -10.61 -4.48
CA PHE A 30 4.05 -9.26 -4.66
C PHE A 30 5.01 -8.39 -5.47
N LYS A 31 6.29 -8.35 -5.11
CA LYS A 31 7.30 -7.52 -5.79
C LYS A 31 7.50 -7.93 -7.24
N GLU A 32 7.53 -9.23 -7.52
CA GLU A 32 7.63 -9.74 -8.88
C GLU A 32 6.40 -9.37 -9.70
N ALA A 33 5.21 -9.51 -9.13
CA ALA A 33 3.95 -9.12 -9.76
C ALA A 33 3.95 -7.62 -10.10
N VAL A 34 4.35 -6.74 -9.17
CA VAL A 34 4.43 -5.29 -9.44
C VAL A 34 5.36 -4.97 -10.61
N VAL A 35 6.50 -5.65 -10.68
CA VAL A 35 7.46 -5.45 -11.78
C VAL A 35 6.86 -5.91 -13.11
N LYS A 36 6.23 -7.09 -13.12
CA LYS A 36 5.62 -7.68 -14.31
C LYS A 36 4.42 -6.88 -14.82
N ASN A 37 3.57 -6.41 -13.91
CA ASN A 37 2.33 -5.72 -14.25
C ASN A 37 2.51 -4.20 -14.38
N GLY A 38 3.73 -3.70 -14.14
CA GLY A 38 4.08 -2.31 -14.37
C GLY A 38 3.63 -1.36 -13.26
N GLY A 39 3.15 -1.86 -12.12
CA GLY A 39 2.62 -1.01 -11.07
C GLY A 39 1.86 -1.74 -9.97
N MET A 40 1.23 -0.95 -9.10
CA MET A 40 0.32 -1.43 -8.05
C MET A 40 -0.69 -0.34 -7.72
N SER A 41 -1.87 -0.74 -7.30
CA SER A 41 -2.96 0.14 -6.90
C SER A 41 -3.04 0.20 -5.37
N VAL A 42 -3.22 1.40 -4.82
CA VAL A 42 -3.34 1.66 -3.38
C VAL A 42 -4.68 2.33 -3.10
N TYR A 43 -5.46 1.71 -2.23
CA TYR A 43 -6.76 2.21 -1.79
C TYR A 43 -6.68 2.64 -0.33
N VAL A 44 -7.12 3.85 -0.02
CA VAL A 44 -7.04 4.42 1.33
C VAL A 44 -8.44 4.56 1.90
N TYR A 45 -8.67 3.88 3.03
CA TYR A 45 -9.94 3.93 3.74
C TYR A 45 -9.79 4.63 5.08
N GLN A 46 -10.78 5.43 5.45
CA GLN A 46 -10.91 6.06 6.77
C GLN A 46 -12.36 5.93 7.23
N GLU A 47 -12.57 5.51 8.48
CA GLU A 47 -13.91 5.30 9.07
C GLU A 47 -14.84 4.41 8.21
N GLY A 48 -14.25 3.50 7.42
CA GLY A 48 -14.97 2.57 6.55
C GLY A 48 -15.30 3.10 5.14
N GLY A 49 -15.03 4.39 4.85
CA GLY A 49 -15.18 4.99 3.52
C GLY A 49 -13.86 5.03 2.75
N LEU A 50 -13.91 4.84 1.42
CA LEU A 50 -12.77 5.08 0.53
C LEU A 50 -12.58 6.59 0.41
N ILE A 51 -11.39 7.08 0.76
CA ILE A 51 -11.06 8.52 0.72
C ILE A 51 -10.02 8.87 -0.34
N ASP A 52 -9.25 7.89 -0.82
CA ASP A 52 -8.27 8.09 -1.89
C ASP A 52 -7.93 6.78 -2.59
N GLU A 53 -7.52 6.87 -3.85
CA GLU A 53 -7.04 5.78 -4.68
C GLU A 53 -5.94 6.28 -5.60
N PHE A 54 -4.85 5.52 -5.70
CA PHE A 54 -3.80 5.85 -6.66
C PHE A 54 -3.02 4.63 -7.14
N HIS A 55 -2.57 4.74 -8.38
CA HIS A 55 -1.71 3.76 -9.01
C HIS A 55 -0.24 4.21 -9.02
N THR A 56 0.67 3.31 -8.69
CA THR A 56 2.11 3.52 -8.79
C THR A 56 2.63 2.89 -10.08
N LYS A 57 3.67 3.48 -10.67
CA LYS A 57 4.34 2.89 -11.83
C LYS A 57 5.62 2.21 -11.41
N SER A 58 5.79 0.96 -11.79
CA SER A 58 7.06 0.26 -11.70
C SER A 58 7.99 0.71 -12.83
N GLN A 59 9.26 0.89 -12.52
CA GLN A 59 10.29 1.18 -13.52
C GLN A 59 10.90 -0.10 -14.14
N GLY A 60 10.32 -1.27 -13.86
CA GLY A 60 10.81 -2.56 -14.38
C GLY A 60 12.04 -3.12 -13.62
N TYR A 61 12.57 -2.39 -12.64
CA TYR A 61 13.67 -2.86 -11.80
C TYR A 61 13.16 -3.72 -10.64
N ARG A 62 13.95 -4.73 -10.26
CA ARG A 62 13.68 -5.54 -9.07
C ARG A 62 13.52 -4.65 -7.84
N TRP A 63 12.35 -4.69 -7.24
CA TRP A 63 12.04 -3.96 -6.03
C TRP A 63 12.81 -4.59 -4.85
N LYS A 64 13.69 -3.81 -4.20
CA LYS A 64 14.51 -4.28 -3.06
C LYS A 64 14.01 -3.82 -1.69
N THR A 65 13.37 -2.65 -1.62
CA THR A 65 12.85 -2.08 -0.37
C THR A 65 11.71 -2.93 0.21
N PRO A 66 11.58 -3.07 1.53
CA PRO A 66 10.40 -3.70 2.12
C PRO A 66 9.11 -2.99 1.72
N ILE A 67 8.03 -3.74 1.42
CA ILE A 67 6.78 -3.17 0.86
C ILE A 67 6.20 -2.09 1.77
N PHE A 68 6.01 -2.37 3.07
CA PHE A 68 5.46 -1.40 4.00
C PHE A 68 6.36 -0.18 4.20
N THR A 69 7.69 -0.35 4.13
CA THR A 69 8.63 0.76 4.20
C THR A 69 8.49 1.67 2.98
N TYR A 70 8.29 1.10 1.79
CA TYR A 70 8.03 1.89 0.59
C TYR A 70 6.72 2.66 0.69
N ILE A 71 5.60 2.00 1.02
CA ILE A 71 4.27 2.63 1.09
C ILE A 71 4.26 3.79 2.11
N LYS A 72 4.85 3.59 3.29
CA LYS A 72 4.99 4.63 4.34
C LYS A 72 5.82 5.85 3.91
N ASN A 73 6.67 5.68 2.91
CA ASN A 73 7.58 6.71 2.42
C ASN A 73 7.24 7.18 0.99
N MET A 74 6.10 6.76 0.45
CA MET A 74 5.66 7.17 -0.88
C MET A 74 5.59 8.69 -0.98
N ASN A 75 6.16 9.20 -2.07
CA ASN A 75 6.56 10.59 -2.22
C ASN A 75 5.52 11.44 -2.96
N LYS A 76 4.21 11.16 -2.77
CA LYS A 76 3.18 12.13 -3.15
C LYS A 76 3.13 13.16 -2.02
N ASP A 77 3.84 14.29 -2.18
CA ASP A 77 3.91 15.37 -1.20
C ASP A 77 4.04 14.85 0.24
N ARG A 78 5.22 14.33 0.64
CA ARG A 78 5.51 13.71 1.97
C ARG A 78 4.85 14.42 3.17
N GLU A 79 4.70 15.73 3.08
CA GLU A 79 4.06 16.57 4.09
C GLU A 79 2.53 16.42 4.15
N LYS A 80 1.85 16.24 3.00
CA LYS A 80 0.41 15.96 2.94
C LYS A 80 0.10 14.51 3.32
N PHE A 81 0.83 13.54 2.78
CA PHE A 81 0.55 12.13 3.07
C PHE A 81 0.64 11.82 4.58
N ARG A 82 1.62 12.41 5.29
CA ARG A 82 1.82 12.18 6.73
C ARG A 82 0.96 13.05 7.64
N ARG A 83 0.57 14.26 7.22
CA ARG A 83 -0.29 15.15 8.05
C ARG A 83 -1.76 14.78 7.97
N TYR A 84 -2.24 14.28 6.83
CA TYR A 84 -3.66 14.13 6.56
C TYR A 84 -4.20 12.73 6.86
N TYR A 85 -3.44 11.67 6.59
CA TYR A 85 -3.91 10.31 6.90
C TYR A 85 -3.62 9.91 8.35
N LYS A 86 -4.69 9.79 9.13
CA LYS A 86 -4.70 9.29 10.51
C LYS A 86 -5.74 8.21 10.65
N ASN A 87 -5.42 7.14 11.37
CA ASN A 87 -6.30 5.98 11.56
C ASN A 87 -6.85 5.40 10.24
N CYS A 88 -6.03 5.43 9.18
CA CYS A 88 -6.39 4.96 7.85
C CYS A 88 -5.94 3.51 7.61
N LYS A 89 -6.65 2.81 6.73
CA LYS A 89 -6.25 1.49 6.20
C LYS A 89 -5.82 1.63 4.74
N PHE A 90 -4.59 1.24 4.44
CA PHE A 90 -4.01 1.27 3.10
C PHE A 90 -4.00 -0.13 2.50
N PHE A 91 -4.79 -0.38 1.46
CA PHE A 91 -4.83 -1.66 0.77
C PHE A 91 -4.06 -1.58 -0.54
N THR A 92 -3.01 -2.38 -0.65
CA THR A 92 -2.14 -2.41 -1.83
C THR A 92 -2.35 -3.69 -2.60
N ILE A 93 -2.76 -3.59 -3.85
CA ILE A 93 -3.06 -4.73 -4.72
C ILE A 93 -2.26 -4.58 -6.01
N VAL A 94 -1.73 -5.69 -6.52
CA VAL A 94 -1.18 -5.74 -7.87
C VAL A 94 -2.30 -6.17 -8.83
N ASP A 95 -2.64 -5.30 -9.78
CA ASP A 95 -3.55 -5.62 -10.89
C ASP A 95 -2.81 -6.38 -11.99
#